data_AF-A0A820C7R5-F1
#
_entry.id   AF-A0A820C7R5-F1
#
_cell.length_a   1.000
_cell.length_b   1.000
_cell.length_c   1.000
_cell.angle_alpha   90.00
_cell.angle_beta   90.00
_cell.angle_gamma   90.00
#
_symmetry.space_group_name_H-M   'P 1'
#
loop_
_entity.id
_entity.type
_entity.pdbx_description
1 polymer ?
#
loop_
_entity_poly.entity_id
_entity_poly.type
_entity_poly.pdbx_seq_one_letter_code
_entity_poly.pdbx_strand_id
1 'polypeptide(L)'
;GKSGHMNLAKEVFEKLPQPNQSEYTTIIHCYGLNGMGIQAIELYYKMPKEFRDEGIYISVLNACSHSGLVQEARSIFQSIETKTEKIYSTMIDCLSRASLFEEAQKLIDEYDHDHSPSIVMYTALLSGARNFKNTDLSQNLYDRMVKLFPQMASSLTSAAVLLANTYASSGDIDKASNIRNKLHKLGQKKQMGITSTVVNGISYKFRASDRTHPRSKEIHAECEKLSAELLQHGHQYDSSWITRPLNEGETIESVLSTHSEKLAIAWNFVANPGALRIQLTKNLRICEDCHRATKLIAAIRQCEIIARDTNRIHHFSTDGKCSCNDYF
;
A
#
# COMPACT_ATOMS: atom_id res chain seq x y z
N GLY A 1 12.59 -5.18 -12.26
CA GLY A 1 11.85 -3.97 -11.86
C GLY A 1 10.59 -4.35 -11.09
N LYS A 2 9.48 -4.62 -11.80
CA LYS A 2 8.14 -4.91 -11.24
C LYS A 2 8.02 -6.19 -10.38
N SER A 3 9.07 -7.02 -10.35
CA SER A 3 9.16 -8.24 -9.53
C SER A 3 10.12 -8.10 -8.35
N GLY A 4 10.56 -6.88 -8.01
CA GLY A 4 11.51 -6.66 -6.90
C GLY A 4 12.97 -6.97 -7.25
N HIS A 5 13.30 -7.20 -8.51
CA HIS A 5 14.69 -7.30 -8.96
C HIS A 5 15.11 -5.98 -9.61
N MET A 6 15.43 -4.98 -8.80
CA MET A 6 15.73 -3.64 -9.29
C MET A 6 17.15 -3.53 -9.88
N ASN A 7 18.13 -4.19 -9.26
CA ASN A 7 19.52 -4.21 -9.76
C ASN A 7 19.61 -4.74 -11.19
N LEU A 8 18.97 -5.89 -11.47
CA LEU A 8 18.92 -6.45 -12.83
C LEU A 8 18.23 -5.51 -13.83
N ALA A 9 17.18 -4.80 -13.42
CA ALA A 9 16.50 -3.86 -14.29
C ALA A 9 17.37 -2.64 -14.63
N LYS A 10 18.11 -2.15 -13.64
CA LYS A 10 19.09 -1.08 -13.81
C LYS A 10 20.19 -1.51 -14.78
N GLU A 11 20.78 -2.69 -14.59
CA GLU A 11 21.82 -3.22 -15.47
C GLU A 11 21.35 -3.38 -16.92
N VAL A 12 20.12 -3.84 -17.14
CA VAL A 12 19.54 -3.93 -18.49
C VAL A 12 19.36 -2.54 -19.09
N PHE A 13 18.83 -1.58 -18.32
CA PHE A 13 18.62 -0.21 -18.79
C PHE A 13 19.95 0.49 -19.15
N GLU A 14 20.99 0.34 -18.33
CA GLU A 14 22.30 0.94 -18.56
C GLU A 14 23.03 0.37 -19.80
N LYS A 15 22.63 -0.82 -20.27
CA LYS A 15 23.16 -1.44 -21.50
C LYS A 15 22.41 -1.00 -22.76
N LEU A 16 21.32 -0.24 -22.64
CA LEU A 16 20.59 0.27 -23.81
C LEU A 16 21.42 1.40 -24.46
N PRO A 17 21.78 1.28 -25.76
CA PRO A 17 22.64 2.27 -26.41
C PRO A 17 21.97 3.64 -26.57
N GLN A 18 20.65 3.65 -26.79
CA GLN A 18 19.83 4.87 -26.91
C GLN A 18 18.45 4.60 -26.31
N PRO A 19 18.27 4.78 -24.99
CA PRO A 19 16.98 4.56 -24.36
C PRO A 19 15.94 5.55 -24.91
N ASN A 20 14.76 5.05 -25.28
CA ASN A 20 13.62 5.84 -25.70
C ASN A 20 12.74 6.25 -24.50
N GLN A 21 11.74 7.10 -24.77
CA GLN A 21 10.77 7.58 -23.79
C GLN A 21 10.11 6.44 -22.97
N SER A 22 9.69 5.35 -23.61
CA SER A 22 9.01 4.24 -22.92
C SER A 22 9.93 3.52 -21.93
N GLU A 23 11.21 3.37 -22.28
CA GLU A 23 12.22 2.76 -21.42
C GLU A 23 12.52 3.64 -20.19
N TYR A 24 12.63 4.96 -20.37
CA TYR A 24 12.73 5.91 -19.26
C TYR A 24 11.52 5.84 -18.33
N THR A 25 10.29 5.87 -18.88
CA THR A 25 9.06 5.74 -18.09
C THR A 25 9.06 4.45 -17.29
N THR A 26 9.45 3.35 -17.93
CA THR A 26 9.46 2.03 -17.29
C THR A 26 10.45 1.96 -16.13
N ILE A 27 11.68 2.45 -16.30
CA ILE A 27 12.68 2.36 -15.25
C ILE A 27 12.41 3.36 -14.10
N ILE A 28 11.94 4.57 -14.39
CA ILE A 28 11.53 5.56 -13.37
C ILE A 28 10.35 5.01 -12.56
N HIS A 29 9.35 4.44 -13.23
CA HIS A 29 8.24 3.77 -12.56
C HIS A 29 8.72 2.60 -11.69
N CYS A 30 9.67 1.80 -12.16
CA CYS A 30 10.26 0.72 -11.37
C CYS A 30 11.00 1.25 -10.14
N TYR A 31 11.75 2.35 -10.23
CA TYR A 31 12.36 2.98 -9.06
C TYR A 31 11.29 3.39 -8.03
N GLY A 32 10.21 4.04 -8.47
CA GLY A 32 9.10 4.43 -7.59
C GLY A 32 8.39 3.24 -6.93
N LEU A 33 8.21 2.13 -7.64
CA LEU A 33 7.67 0.90 -7.06
C LEU A 33 8.60 0.27 -6.01
N ASN A 34 9.91 0.50 -6.06
CA ASN A 34 10.87 -0.14 -5.15
C ASN A 34 11.35 0.81 -4.02
N GLY A 35 10.69 1.96 -3.82
CA GLY A 35 11.08 2.94 -2.79
C GLY A 35 12.35 3.73 -3.11
N MET A 36 12.76 3.76 -4.38
CA MET A 36 14.00 4.39 -4.84
C MET A 36 13.72 5.78 -5.44
N GLY A 37 13.03 6.63 -4.69
CA GLY A 37 12.58 7.95 -5.16
C GLY A 37 13.71 8.87 -5.63
N ILE A 38 14.83 8.89 -4.91
CA ILE A 38 16.00 9.71 -5.28
C ILE A 38 16.55 9.30 -6.65
N GLN A 39 16.70 8.00 -6.89
CA GLN A 39 17.19 7.47 -8.17
C GLN A 39 16.21 7.76 -9.31
N ALA A 40 14.90 7.74 -9.03
CA ALA A 40 13.87 8.13 -10.00
C ALA A 40 14.02 9.59 -10.41
N ILE A 41 14.23 10.49 -9.44
CA ILE A 41 14.42 11.93 -9.66
C ILE A 41 15.71 12.22 -10.41
N GLU A 42 16.82 11.61 -10.00
CA GLU A 42 18.12 11.76 -10.68
C GLU A 42 18.00 11.39 -12.16
N LEU A 43 17.31 10.29 -12.47
CA LEU A 43 17.12 9.85 -13.84
C LEU A 43 16.16 10.77 -14.62
N TYR A 44 15.09 11.25 -13.98
CA TYR A 44 14.19 12.24 -14.55
C TYR A 44 14.90 13.55 -14.95
N TYR A 45 15.88 14.00 -14.15
CA TYR A 45 16.66 15.19 -14.52
C TYR A 45 17.73 14.91 -15.59
N LYS A 46 18.24 13.67 -15.70
CA LYS A 46 19.21 13.27 -16.71
C LYS A 46 18.60 12.94 -18.08
N MET A 47 17.33 12.55 -18.14
CA MET A 47 16.69 12.19 -19.41
C MET A 47 16.45 13.41 -20.32
N PRO A 48 16.37 13.23 -21.65
CA PRO A 48 16.03 14.31 -22.59
C PRO A 48 14.69 14.96 -22.24
N LYS A 49 14.60 16.29 -22.36
CA LYS A 49 13.39 17.05 -21.98
C LYS A 49 12.21 16.72 -22.90
N GLU A 50 12.49 16.47 -24.16
CA GLU A 50 11.54 16.08 -25.21
C GLU A 50 10.86 14.73 -24.94
N PHE A 51 11.44 13.87 -24.09
CA PHE A 51 10.84 12.60 -23.70
C PHE A 51 9.92 12.73 -22.48
N ARG A 52 9.81 13.92 -21.88
CA ARG A 52 8.98 14.12 -20.69
C ARG A 52 7.53 14.29 -21.11
N ASP A 53 6.74 13.26 -20.83
CA ASP A 53 5.30 13.23 -21.05
C ASP A 53 4.54 13.01 -19.74
N GLU A 54 3.20 12.94 -19.84
CA GLU A 54 2.33 12.62 -18.71
C GLU A 54 2.79 11.36 -17.95
N GLY A 55 3.21 10.31 -18.67
CA GLY A 55 3.66 9.05 -18.10
C GLY A 55 4.91 9.18 -17.23
N ILE A 56 5.90 9.96 -17.67
CA ILE A 56 7.11 10.29 -16.91
C ILE A 56 6.75 11.09 -15.67
N TYR A 57 5.95 12.15 -15.83
CA TYR A 57 5.56 13.02 -14.71
C TYR A 57 4.83 12.23 -13.61
N ILE A 58 3.86 11.41 -13.99
CA ILE A 58 3.16 10.53 -13.05
C ILE A 58 4.13 9.54 -12.39
N SER A 59 5.07 8.96 -13.16
CA SER A 59 6.02 7.99 -12.63
C SER A 59 6.97 8.58 -11.60
N VAL A 60 7.53 9.77 -11.87
CA VAL A 60 8.44 10.45 -10.93
C VAL A 60 7.68 11.01 -9.73
N LEU A 61 6.47 11.57 -9.91
CA LEU A 61 5.65 12.05 -8.79
C LEU A 61 5.20 10.91 -7.87
N ASN A 62 4.85 9.74 -8.42
CA ASN A 62 4.58 8.55 -7.61
C ASN A 62 5.84 8.08 -6.85
N ALA A 63 7.02 8.16 -7.46
CA ALA A 63 8.27 7.84 -6.78
C ALA A 63 8.55 8.79 -5.62
N CYS A 64 8.29 10.10 -5.81
CA CYS A 64 8.36 11.09 -4.74
C CYS A 64 7.34 10.82 -3.64
N SER A 65 6.07 10.60 -4.01
CA SER A 65 5.01 10.21 -3.07
C SER A 65 5.49 9.02 -2.26
N HIS A 66 5.91 7.93 -2.87
CA HIS A 66 6.30 6.70 -2.16
C HIS A 66 7.55 6.83 -1.28
N SER A 67 8.32 7.90 -1.41
CA SER A 67 9.58 8.09 -0.70
C SER A 67 9.59 9.32 0.23
N GLY A 68 8.44 10.00 0.39
CA GLY A 68 8.32 11.18 1.25
C GLY A 68 9.02 12.43 0.71
N LEU A 69 9.29 12.49 -0.59
CA LEU A 69 10.04 13.57 -1.25
C LEU A 69 9.10 14.69 -1.71
N VAL A 70 8.42 15.31 -0.74
CA VAL A 70 7.34 16.27 -1.00
C VAL A 70 7.84 17.54 -1.70
N GLN A 71 9.03 18.02 -1.34
CA GLN A 71 9.55 19.27 -1.91
C GLN A 71 9.94 19.09 -3.38
N GLU A 72 10.55 17.95 -3.70
CA GLU A 72 10.89 17.54 -5.05
C GLU A 72 9.62 17.32 -5.87
N ALA A 73 8.59 16.68 -5.29
CA ALA A 73 7.28 16.54 -5.92
C ALA A 73 6.67 17.90 -6.27
N ARG A 74 6.69 18.88 -5.35
CA ARG A 74 6.20 20.25 -5.61
C ARG A 74 6.96 20.92 -6.76
N SER A 75 8.28 20.84 -6.75
CA SER A 75 9.12 21.43 -7.81
C SER A 75 8.80 20.82 -9.17
N ILE A 76 8.71 19.49 -9.24
CA ILE A 76 8.35 18.79 -10.48
C ILE A 76 6.94 19.16 -10.91
N PHE A 77 5.96 19.12 -10.01
CA PHE A 77 4.57 19.48 -10.30
C PHE A 77 4.45 20.90 -10.85
N GLN A 78 5.12 21.89 -10.23
CA GLN A 78 5.12 23.28 -10.71
C GLN A 78 5.76 23.42 -12.10
N SER A 79 6.75 22.60 -12.43
CA SER A 79 7.43 22.62 -13.74
C SER A 79 6.58 22.08 -14.90
N ILE A 80 5.47 21.40 -14.62
CA ILE A 80 4.58 20.84 -15.64
C ILE A 80 3.65 21.94 -16.16
N GLU A 81 3.74 22.26 -17.44
CA GLU A 81 2.92 23.29 -18.08
C GLU A 81 1.43 22.90 -18.13
N THR A 82 1.13 21.71 -18.63
CA THR A 82 -0.24 21.20 -18.73
C THR A 82 -0.44 20.04 -17.76
N LYS A 83 -1.17 20.30 -16.67
CA LYS A 83 -1.45 19.31 -15.63
C LYS A 83 -2.78 18.63 -15.90
N THR A 84 -2.76 17.31 -16.03
CA THR A 84 -3.98 16.51 -16.19
C THR A 84 -4.57 16.11 -14.83
N GLU A 85 -5.80 15.61 -14.82
CA GLU A 85 -6.44 15.02 -13.65
C GLU A 85 -5.55 14.01 -12.90
N LYS A 86 -4.82 13.18 -13.65
CA LYS A 86 -3.92 12.16 -13.08
C LYS A 86 -2.73 12.78 -12.37
N ILE A 87 -2.15 13.84 -12.92
CA ILE A 87 -1.03 14.57 -12.31
C ILE A 87 -1.49 15.24 -11.01
N TYR A 88 -2.67 15.87 -11.00
CA TYR A 88 -3.29 16.39 -9.76
C TYR A 88 -3.54 15.28 -8.75
N SER A 89 -4.13 14.16 -9.16
CA SER A 89 -4.42 13.02 -8.28
C SER A 89 -3.15 12.46 -7.62
N THR A 90 -2.05 12.33 -8.37
CA THR A 90 -0.76 11.87 -7.83
C THR A 90 -0.14 12.88 -6.86
N MET A 91 -0.26 14.18 -7.13
CA MET A 91 0.22 15.22 -6.21
C MET A 91 -0.61 15.25 -4.92
N ILE A 92 -1.93 15.09 -5.02
CA ILE A 92 -2.83 14.98 -3.87
C ILE A 92 -2.47 13.76 -3.02
N ASP A 93 -2.21 12.59 -3.62
CA ASP A 93 -1.73 11.41 -2.89
C ASP A 93 -0.41 11.71 -2.14
N CYS A 94 0.55 12.36 -2.80
CA CYS A 94 1.81 12.76 -2.19
C CYS A 94 1.60 13.64 -0.94
N LEU A 95 0.77 14.68 -1.04
CA LEU A 95 0.47 15.60 0.05
C LEU A 95 -0.30 14.89 1.19
N SER A 96 -1.28 14.06 0.83
CA SER A 96 -2.15 13.35 1.77
C SER A 96 -1.37 12.36 2.63
N ARG A 97 -0.36 11.69 2.05
CA ARG A 97 0.53 10.77 2.77
C ARG A 97 1.52 11.49 3.68
N ALA A 98 1.79 12.77 3.41
CA ALA A 98 2.57 13.66 4.26
C ALA A 98 1.71 14.44 5.29
N SER A 99 0.43 14.09 5.44
CA SER A 99 -0.54 14.79 6.32
C SER A 99 -0.79 16.26 5.96
N LEU A 100 -0.45 16.69 4.75
CA LEU A 100 -0.65 18.06 4.28
C LEU A 100 -2.07 18.21 3.69
N PHE A 101 -3.08 17.92 4.51
CA PHE A 101 -4.46 17.78 4.06
C PHE A 101 -5.05 19.08 3.51
N GLU A 102 -4.73 20.21 4.13
CA GLU A 102 -5.21 21.51 3.70
C GLU A 102 -4.66 21.88 2.33
N GLU A 103 -3.39 21.53 2.06
CA GLU A 103 -2.77 21.76 0.75
C GLU A 103 -3.33 20.81 -0.31
N ALA A 104 -3.55 19.55 0.04
CA ALA A 104 -4.20 18.58 -0.82
C ALA A 104 -5.63 19.04 -1.19
N GLN A 105 -6.39 19.59 -0.23
CA GLN A 105 -7.72 20.14 -0.48
C GLN A 105 -7.65 21.38 -1.40
N LYS A 106 -6.66 22.27 -1.21
CA LYS A 106 -6.46 23.41 -2.11
C LYS A 106 -6.22 22.99 -3.55
N LEU A 107 -5.47 21.90 -3.80
CA LEU A 107 -5.30 21.37 -5.16
C LEU A 107 -6.60 20.82 -5.76
N ILE A 108 -7.47 20.24 -4.94
CA ILE A 108 -8.81 19.83 -5.39
C ILE A 108 -9.63 21.06 -5.78
N ASP A 109 -9.62 22.10 -4.95
CA ASP A 109 -10.39 23.32 -5.18
C ASP A 109 -9.84 24.13 -6.38
N GLU A 110 -8.52 24.15 -6.58
CA GLU A 110 -7.88 24.72 -7.78
C GLU A 110 -8.34 23.99 -9.06
N TYR A 111 -8.36 22.65 -9.02
CA TYR A 111 -8.84 21.85 -10.14
C TYR A 111 -10.34 22.05 -10.40
N ASP A 112 -11.15 22.23 -9.34
CA ASP A 112 -12.60 22.47 -9.37
C ASP A 112 -12.98 23.80 -10.05
N HIS A 113 -12.03 24.74 -10.17
CA HIS A 113 -12.28 26.03 -10.84
C HIS A 113 -12.57 25.87 -12.34
N ASP A 114 -11.81 25.01 -13.01
CA ASP A 114 -11.86 24.83 -14.48
C ASP A 114 -12.37 23.43 -14.90
N HIS A 115 -12.41 22.47 -13.98
CA HIS A 115 -12.75 21.08 -14.24
C HIS A 115 -13.59 20.49 -13.11
N SER A 116 -14.13 19.28 -13.28
CA SER A 116 -14.80 18.57 -12.18
C SER A 116 -13.83 17.58 -11.53
N PRO A 117 -13.51 17.72 -10.22
CA PRO A 117 -12.61 16.80 -9.53
C PRO A 117 -13.15 15.38 -9.57
N SER A 118 -12.26 14.41 -9.76
CA SER A 118 -12.68 13.02 -9.84
C SER A 118 -12.75 12.35 -8.48
N ILE A 119 -13.45 11.22 -8.44
CA ILE A 119 -13.51 10.38 -7.24
C ILE A 119 -12.13 9.89 -6.80
N VAL A 120 -11.15 9.80 -7.72
CA VAL A 120 -9.77 9.37 -7.42
C VAL A 120 -9.06 10.41 -6.55
N MET A 121 -9.24 11.70 -6.84
CA MET A 121 -8.66 12.80 -6.06
C MET A 121 -9.16 12.78 -4.61
N TYR A 122 -10.48 12.66 -4.40
CA TYR A 122 -11.05 12.55 -3.07
C TYR A 122 -10.65 11.25 -2.35
N THR A 123 -10.53 10.14 -3.09
CA THR A 123 -10.10 8.85 -2.51
C THR A 123 -8.65 8.90 -2.04
N ALA A 124 -7.77 9.60 -2.77
CA ALA A 124 -6.38 9.82 -2.35
C ALA A 124 -6.31 10.60 -1.04
N LEU A 125 -7.06 11.70 -0.92
CA LEU A 125 -7.13 12.50 0.30
C LEU A 125 -7.75 11.73 1.48
N LEU A 126 -8.84 11.00 1.24
CA LEU A 126 -9.48 10.15 2.25
C LEU A 126 -8.56 9.02 2.74
N SER A 127 -7.75 8.45 1.84
CA SER A 127 -6.78 7.41 2.20
C SER A 127 -5.69 7.94 3.13
N GLY A 128 -5.19 9.17 2.88
CA GLY A 128 -4.30 9.87 3.80
C GLY A 128 -4.96 10.16 5.15
N ALA A 129 -6.16 10.76 5.15
CA ALA A 129 -6.92 11.08 6.36
C ALA A 129 -7.13 9.84 7.26
N ARG A 130 -7.42 8.69 6.65
CA ARG A 130 -7.55 7.40 7.34
C ARG A 130 -6.25 6.98 8.05
N ASN A 131 -5.09 7.18 7.44
CA ASN A 131 -3.81 6.81 8.07
C ASN A 131 -3.51 7.64 9.31
N PHE A 132 -4.00 8.88 9.36
CA PHE A 132 -3.86 9.77 10.51
C PHE A 132 -5.09 9.79 11.42
N LYS A 133 -6.00 8.81 11.26
CA LYS A 133 -7.21 8.65 12.09
C LYS A 133 -8.10 9.90 12.15
N ASN A 134 -8.04 10.76 11.13
CA ASN A 134 -8.79 12.02 11.08
C ASN A 134 -10.24 11.74 10.67
N THR A 135 -11.10 11.51 11.67
CA THR A 135 -12.52 11.15 11.48
C THR A 135 -13.32 12.27 10.83
N ASP A 136 -13.07 13.52 11.22
CA ASP A 136 -13.85 14.67 10.76
C ASP A 136 -13.60 14.92 9.27
N LEU A 137 -12.33 14.97 8.87
CA LEU A 137 -11.96 15.07 7.46
C LEU A 137 -12.49 13.88 6.66
N SER A 138 -12.37 12.65 7.20
CA SER A 138 -12.85 11.45 6.52
C SER A 138 -14.37 11.48 6.27
N GLN A 139 -15.14 11.92 7.27
CA GLN A 139 -16.60 12.04 7.17
C GLN A 139 -16.99 13.12 6.14
N ASN A 140 -16.38 14.30 6.23
CA ASN A 140 -16.64 15.41 5.32
C ASN A 140 -16.34 15.04 3.86
N LEU A 141 -15.21 14.37 3.61
CA LEU A 141 -14.86 13.89 2.27
C LEU A 141 -15.85 12.86 1.76
N TYR A 142 -16.22 11.88 2.58
CA TYR A 142 -17.20 10.87 2.19
C TYR A 142 -18.56 11.49 1.84
N ASP A 143 -19.06 12.42 2.65
CA ASP A 143 -20.33 13.09 2.40
C ASP A 143 -20.27 13.95 1.12
N ARG A 144 -19.14 14.60 0.84
CA ARG A 144 -18.90 15.31 -0.42
C ARG A 144 -18.89 14.33 -1.61
N MET A 145 -18.21 13.19 -1.49
CA MET A 145 -18.17 12.17 -2.55
C MET A 145 -19.56 11.58 -2.84
N VAL A 146 -20.38 11.32 -1.82
CA VAL A 146 -21.76 10.83 -2.01
C VAL A 146 -22.62 11.84 -2.77
N LYS A 147 -22.45 13.14 -2.50
CA LYS A 147 -23.16 14.21 -3.20
C LYS A 147 -22.71 14.37 -4.65
N LEU A 148 -21.39 14.31 -4.90
CA LEU A 148 -20.80 14.54 -6.21
C LEU A 148 -20.89 13.34 -7.15
N PHE A 149 -20.84 12.11 -6.62
CA PHE A 149 -20.77 10.89 -7.43
C PHE A 149 -21.89 9.89 -7.11
N PRO A 150 -23.18 10.31 -7.04
CA PRO A 150 -24.28 9.44 -6.59
C PRO A 150 -24.45 8.18 -7.46
N GLN A 151 -24.02 8.21 -8.72
CA GLN A 151 -24.10 7.10 -9.66
C GLN A 151 -22.90 6.13 -9.59
N MET A 152 -21.85 6.45 -8.84
CA MET A 152 -20.62 5.65 -8.74
C MET A 152 -20.62 4.74 -7.51
N ALA A 153 -21.68 3.93 -7.36
CA ALA A 153 -21.91 3.11 -6.17
C ALA A 153 -20.74 2.18 -5.80
N SER A 154 -20.05 1.61 -6.80
CA SER A 154 -18.87 0.75 -6.58
C SER A 154 -17.67 1.54 -6.02
N SER A 155 -17.35 2.70 -6.59
CA SER A 155 -16.27 3.57 -6.12
C SER A 155 -16.56 4.16 -4.73
N LEU A 156 -17.83 4.48 -4.46
CA LEU A 156 -18.29 4.90 -3.13
C LEU A 156 -18.19 3.79 -2.08
N THR A 157 -18.21 2.52 -2.49
CA THR A 157 -17.98 1.39 -1.58
C THR A 157 -16.58 1.46 -0.98
N SER A 158 -15.54 1.75 -1.79
CA SER A 158 -14.17 1.90 -1.30
C SER A 158 -14.04 3.07 -0.32
N ALA A 159 -14.68 4.20 -0.62
CA ALA A 159 -14.71 5.37 0.25
C ALA A 159 -15.41 5.07 1.59
N ALA A 160 -16.56 4.38 1.56
CA ALA A 160 -17.27 3.95 2.75
C ALA A 160 -16.45 2.97 3.60
N VAL A 161 -15.71 2.06 2.96
CA VAL A 161 -14.79 1.15 3.65
C VAL A 161 -13.66 1.92 4.33
N LEU A 162 -13.08 2.93 3.66
CA LEU A 162 -12.07 3.80 4.27
C LEU A 162 -12.63 4.53 5.49
N LEU A 163 -13.80 5.16 5.38
CA LEU A 163 -14.47 5.84 6.49
C LEU A 163 -14.75 4.91 7.66
N ALA A 164 -15.31 3.71 7.40
CA ALA A 164 -15.56 2.73 8.45
C ALA A 164 -14.27 2.25 9.13
N ASN A 165 -13.17 2.16 8.38
CA ASN A 165 -11.87 1.81 8.94
C ASN A 165 -11.28 2.95 9.77
N THR A 166 -11.45 4.22 9.36
CA THR A 166 -11.06 5.38 10.15
C THR A 166 -11.78 5.36 11.50
N TYR A 167 -13.11 5.24 11.50
CA TYR A 167 -13.89 5.15 12.74
C TYR A 167 -13.45 4.00 13.64
N ALA A 168 -13.27 2.80 13.08
CA ALA A 168 -12.80 1.64 13.84
C ALA A 168 -11.41 1.89 14.44
N SER A 169 -10.48 2.48 13.68
CA SER A 169 -9.11 2.77 14.14
C SER A 169 -9.03 3.85 15.22
N SER A 170 -10.07 4.70 15.32
CA SER A 170 -10.26 5.74 16.34
C SER A 170 -11.11 5.28 17.53
N GLY A 171 -11.56 4.00 17.54
CA GLY A 171 -12.35 3.43 18.63
C GLY A 171 -13.88 3.57 18.50
N ASP A 172 -14.38 4.23 17.46
CA ASP A 172 -15.82 4.40 17.20
C ASP A 172 -16.37 3.18 16.44
N ILE A 173 -16.46 2.06 17.16
CA ILE A 173 -16.88 0.75 16.62
C ILE A 173 -18.34 0.79 16.13
N ASP A 174 -19.20 1.60 16.75
CA ASP A 174 -20.61 1.71 16.40
C ASP A 174 -20.80 2.38 15.04
N LYS A 175 -20.18 3.54 14.80
CA LYS A 175 -20.25 4.18 13.47
C LYS A 175 -19.64 3.30 12.39
N ALA A 176 -18.51 2.66 12.68
CA ALA A 176 -17.88 1.73 11.76
C ALA A 176 -18.81 0.56 11.39
N SER A 177 -19.50 -0.02 12.38
CA SER A 177 -20.45 -1.12 12.19
C SER A 177 -21.69 -0.67 11.43
N ASN A 178 -22.22 0.53 11.71
CA ASN A 178 -23.35 1.12 11.00
C ASN A 178 -23.07 1.29 9.50
N ILE A 179 -21.89 1.81 9.14
CA ILE A 179 -21.48 1.95 7.73
C ILE A 179 -21.37 0.57 7.06
N ARG A 180 -20.72 -0.40 7.71
CA ARG A 180 -20.58 -1.76 7.16
C ARG A 180 -21.91 -2.47 6.97
N ASN A 181 -22.84 -2.31 7.91
CA ASN A 181 -24.19 -2.86 7.82
C ASN A 181 -24.96 -2.24 6.65
N LYS A 182 -24.79 -0.94 6.41
CA LYS A 182 -25.36 -0.26 5.23
C LYS A 182 -24.80 -0.84 3.93
N LEU A 183 -23.47 -1.01 3.83
CA LEU A 183 -22.82 -1.63 2.66
C LEU A 183 -23.33 -3.05 2.42
N HIS A 184 -23.43 -3.85 3.47
CA HIS A 184 -23.94 -5.22 3.39
C HIS A 184 -25.38 -5.27 2.88
N LYS A 185 -26.27 -4.40 3.40
CA LYS A 185 -27.67 -4.28 2.94
C LYS A 185 -27.78 -3.88 1.46
N LEU A 186 -26.82 -3.12 0.95
CA LEU A 186 -26.74 -2.73 -0.46
C LEU A 186 -26.08 -3.81 -1.35
N GLY A 187 -25.70 -4.97 -0.79
CA GLY A 187 -24.97 -6.01 -1.51
C GLY A 187 -23.54 -5.63 -1.87
N GLN A 188 -23.04 -4.51 -1.37
CA GLN A 188 -21.70 -3.99 -1.62
C GLN A 188 -20.70 -4.69 -0.69
N LYS A 189 -19.79 -5.48 -1.28
CA LYS A 189 -18.81 -6.26 -0.51
C LYS A 189 -17.42 -5.67 -0.66
N LYS A 190 -16.72 -5.56 0.47
CA LYS A 190 -15.28 -5.25 0.50
C LYS A 190 -14.51 -6.32 -0.29
N GLN A 191 -13.54 -5.88 -1.09
CA GLN A 191 -12.60 -6.80 -1.74
C GLN A 191 -11.81 -7.58 -0.68
N MET A 192 -11.83 -8.91 -0.80
CA MET A 192 -11.10 -9.81 0.09
C MET A 192 -9.58 -9.64 -0.09
N GLY A 193 -8.84 -9.54 1.00
CA GLY A 193 -7.37 -9.56 0.98
C GLY A 193 -6.85 -10.98 0.75
N ILE A 194 -6.00 -11.14 -0.25
CA ILE A 194 -5.36 -12.39 -0.65
C ILE A 194 -3.87 -12.13 -0.80
N THR A 195 -3.05 -12.93 -0.12
CA THR A 195 -1.61 -12.99 -0.34
C THR A 195 -1.26 -14.25 -1.09
N SER A 196 -0.47 -14.11 -2.14
CA SER A 196 0.03 -15.23 -2.95
C SER A 196 1.54 -15.37 -2.78
N THR A 197 2.04 -16.60 -2.83
CA THR A 197 3.47 -16.92 -2.80
C THR A 197 3.76 -18.11 -3.71
N VAL A 198 4.99 -18.25 -4.18
CA VAL A 198 5.42 -19.37 -5.02
C VAL A 198 6.46 -20.18 -4.26
N VAL A 199 6.18 -21.46 -4.04
CA VAL A 199 7.09 -22.39 -3.36
C VAL A 199 7.26 -23.61 -4.26
N ASN A 200 8.50 -23.97 -4.59
CA ASN A 200 8.83 -25.10 -5.47
C ASN A 200 8.06 -25.07 -6.81
N GLY A 201 7.89 -23.88 -7.40
CA GLY A 201 7.18 -23.68 -8.67
C GLY A 201 5.65 -23.69 -8.58
N ILE A 202 5.07 -23.92 -7.39
CA ILE A 202 3.62 -23.97 -7.18
C ILE A 202 3.15 -22.66 -6.54
N SER A 203 2.07 -22.08 -7.09
CA SER A 203 1.45 -20.88 -6.56
C SER A 203 0.43 -21.22 -5.47
N TYR A 204 0.61 -20.63 -4.30
CA TYR A 204 -0.29 -20.75 -3.15
C TYR A 204 -0.95 -19.41 -2.87
N LYS A 205 -2.21 -19.43 -2.41
CA LYS A 205 -3.00 -18.25 -2.07
C LYS A 205 -3.59 -18.43 -0.67
N PHE A 206 -3.48 -17.38 0.13
CA PHE A 206 -3.98 -17.35 1.50
C PHE A 206 -4.93 -16.18 1.68
N ARG A 207 -6.01 -16.42 2.43
CA ARG A 207 -6.89 -15.39 2.99
C ARG A 207 -6.60 -15.23 4.49
N ALA A 208 -7.13 -14.19 5.12
CA ALA A 208 -7.05 -14.09 6.57
C ALA A 208 -7.74 -15.30 7.23
N SER A 209 -7.07 -15.89 8.21
CA SER A 209 -7.50 -17.09 8.95
C SER A 209 -7.80 -18.31 8.07
N ASP A 210 -7.19 -18.39 6.88
CA ASP A 210 -7.39 -19.48 5.93
C ASP A 210 -6.94 -20.84 6.50
N ARG A 211 -7.79 -21.85 6.33
CA ARG A 211 -7.56 -23.24 6.76
C ARG A 211 -7.75 -24.26 5.63
N THR A 212 -7.94 -23.79 4.40
CA THR A 212 -8.21 -24.64 3.22
C THR A 212 -6.99 -25.41 2.73
N HIS A 213 -5.78 -24.97 3.10
CA HIS A 213 -4.55 -25.67 2.76
C HIS A 213 -4.48 -27.07 3.42
N PRO A 214 -4.04 -28.14 2.72
CA PRO A 214 -3.96 -29.49 3.30
C PRO A 214 -3.08 -29.59 4.55
N ARG A 215 -2.01 -28.77 4.61
CA ARG A 215 -1.09 -28.64 5.76
C ARG A 215 -1.43 -27.46 6.68
N SER A 216 -2.70 -27.04 6.75
CA SER A 216 -3.11 -25.86 7.51
C SER A 216 -2.73 -25.93 8.98
N LYS A 217 -2.81 -27.10 9.62
CA LYS A 217 -2.37 -27.28 11.02
C LYS A 217 -0.92 -26.87 11.24
N GLU A 218 -0.03 -27.26 10.33
CA GLU A 218 1.40 -26.92 10.42
C GLU A 218 1.65 -25.43 10.17
N ILE A 219 0.92 -24.83 9.22
CA ILE A 219 1.01 -23.40 8.93
C ILE A 219 0.58 -22.58 10.15
N HIS A 220 -0.54 -22.94 10.78
CA HIS A 220 -1.03 -22.23 11.97
C HIS A 220 -0.08 -22.41 13.16
N ALA A 221 0.49 -23.60 13.35
CA ALA A 221 1.53 -23.82 14.37
C ALA A 221 2.79 -22.97 14.12
N GLU A 222 3.19 -22.78 12.86
CA GLU A 222 4.31 -21.88 12.53
C GLU A 222 3.93 -20.40 12.73
N CYS A 223 2.68 -19.99 12.46
CA CYS A 223 2.20 -18.65 12.81
C CYS A 223 2.26 -18.39 14.32
N GLU A 224 1.91 -19.37 15.16
CA GLU A 224 2.02 -19.27 16.63
C GLU A 224 3.47 -19.07 17.07
N LYS A 225 4.41 -19.82 16.50
CA LYS A 225 5.85 -19.64 16.78
C LYS A 225 6.34 -18.25 16.35
N LEU A 226 6.03 -17.83 15.12
CA LEU A 226 6.38 -16.50 14.63
C LEU A 226 5.78 -15.40 15.53
N SER A 227 4.54 -15.60 16.02
CA SER A 227 3.90 -14.68 16.97
C SER A 227 4.70 -14.57 18.27
N ALA A 228 5.08 -15.71 18.85
CA ALA A 228 5.88 -15.74 20.08
C ALA A 228 7.25 -15.06 19.90
N GLU A 229 7.94 -15.34 18.79
CA GLU A 229 9.21 -14.69 18.44
C GLU A 229 9.06 -13.18 18.26
N LEU A 230 8.00 -12.74 17.59
CA LEU A 230 7.67 -11.33 17.40
C LEU A 230 7.48 -10.62 18.74
N LEU A 231 6.69 -11.19 19.65
CA LEU A 231 6.45 -10.63 20.98
C LEU A 231 7.76 -10.53 21.79
N GLN A 232 8.60 -11.55 21.75
CA GLN A 232 9.91 -11.55 22.42
C GLN A 232 10.83 -10.43 21.91
N HIS A 233 10.69 -10.03 20.64
CA HIS A 233 11.44 -8.95 20.02
C HIS A 233 10.69 -7.61 20.01
N GLY A 234 9.67 -7.46 20.86
CA GLY A 234 8.99 -6.19 21.11
C GLY A 234 7.94 -5.79 20.07
N HIS A 235 7.48 -6.71 19.23
CA HIS A 235 6.33 -6.44 18.35
C HIS A 235 5.08 -6.15 19.19
N GLN A 236 4.39 -5.06 18.86
CA GLN A 236 3.10 -4.71 19.47
C GLN A 236 2.01 -4.84 18.42
N TYR A 237 1.09 -5.75 18.68
CA TYR A 237 -0.09 -5.97 17.85
C TYR A 237 -1.01 -4.75 17.89
N ASP A 238 -1.34 -4.22 16.72
CA ASP A 238 -2.10 -2.98 16.60
C ASP A 238 -3.57 -3.25 16.29
N SER A 239 -4.40 -3.16 17.33
CA SER A 239 -5.84 -3.39 17.25
C SER A 239 -6.56 -2.44 16.31
N SER A 240 -5.97 -1.31 15.92
CA SER A 240 -6.57 -0.38 14.95
C SER A 240 -6.68 -0.98 13.54
N TRP A 241 -6.00 -2.09 13.28
CA TRP A 241 -6.12 -2.88 12.05
C TRP A 241 -7.20 -3.97 12.12
N ILE A 242 -7.84 -4.15 13.28
CA ILE A 242 -9.00 -5.01 13.43
C ILE A 242 -10.24 -4.17 13.18
N THR A 243 -10.73 -4.25 11.96
CA THR A 243 -11.86 -3.43 11.49
C THR A 243 -13.20 -4.09 11.82
N ARG A 244 -13.33 -4.82 12.93
CA ARG A 244 -14.58 -5.43 13.40
C ARG A 244 -14.48 -5.74 14.90
N PRO A 245 -15.60 -5.91 15.61
CA PRO A 245 -15.58 -6.51 16.94
C PRO A 245 -14.92 -7.90 16.90
N LEU A 246 -14.22 -8.24 17.98
CA LEU A 246 -13.70 -9.60 18.20
C LEU A 246 -14.86 -10.53 18.53
N ASN A 247 -14.81 -11.74 18.01
CA ASN A 247 -15.73 -12.81 18.39
C ASN A 247 -15.32 -13.38 19.75
N GLU A 248 -16.21 -14.12 20.39
CA GLU A 248 -15.91 -14.84 21.63
C GLU A 248 -14.69 -15.77 21.42
N GLY A 249 -13.69 -15.65 22.30
CA GLY A 249 -12.44 -16.41 22.23
C GLY A 249 -11.36 -15.84 21.31
N GLU A 250 -11.64 -14.82 20.48
CA GLU A 250 -10.61 -14.14 19.70
C GLU A 250 -9.86 -13.11 20.55
N THR A 251 -8.53 -13.13 20.44
CA THR A 251 -7.66 -12.05 20.92
C THR A 251 -7.13 -11.23 19.75
N ILE A 252 -6.67 -9.99 20.02
CA ILE A 252 -6.02 -9.13 19.02
C ILE A 252 -4.89 -9.88 18.31
N GLU A 253 -4.04 -10.54 19.10
CA GLU A 253 -2.94 -11.37 18.60
C GLU A 253 -3.44 -12.49 17.68
N SER A 254 -4.44 -13.27 18.10
CA SER A 254 -4.93 -14.42 17.30
C SER A 254 -5.46 -14.01 15.92
N VAL A 255 -6.07 -12.83 15.83
CA VAL A 255 -6.61 -12.30 14.57
C VAL A 255 -5.48 -11.76 13.69
N LEU A 256 -4.59 -10.95 14.27
CA LEU A 256 -3.53 -10.28 13.50
C LEU A 256 -2.39 -11.24 13.12
N SER A 257 -2.13 -12.29 13.89
CA SER A 257 -1.13 -13.32 13.58
C SER A 257 -1.55 -14.20 12.39
N THR A 258 -2.84 -14.26 12.08
CA THR A 258 -3.42 -15.07 10.99
C THR A 258 -3.83 -14.24 9.76
N HIS A 259 -3.30 -13.03 9.62
CA HIS A 259 -3.38 -12.29 8.36
C HIS A 259 -2.75 -13.08 7.20
N SER A 260 -3.28 -12.90 5.99
CA SER A 260 -2.87 -13.66 4.80
C SER A 260 -1.36 -13.59 4.52
N GLU A 261 -0.74 -12.45 4.84
CA GLU A 261 0.69 -12.19 4.70
C GLU A 261 1.51 -13.11 5.61
N LYS A 262 1.10 -13.20 6.88
CA LYS A 262 1.76 -14.04 7.89
C LYS A 262 1.54 -15.53 7.62
N LEU A 263 0.36 -15.92 7.13
CA LEU A 263 0.10 -17.29 6.68
C LEU A 263 0.98 -17.68 5.48
N ALA A 264 1.15 -16.78 4.52
CA ALA A 264 2.01 -17.02 3.36
C ALA A 264 3.50 -17.13 3.76
N ILE A 265 3.97 -16.30 4.70
CA ILE A 265 5.32 -16.39 5.27
C ILE A 265 5.51 -17.70 6.02
N ALA A 266 4.57 -18.05 6.91
CA ALA A 266 4.58 -19.31 7.65
C ALA A 266 4.62 -20.52 6.72
N TRP A 267 3.84 -20.51 5.63
CA TRP A 267 3.91 -21.59 4.64
C TRP A 267 5.29 -21.72 4.00
N ASN A 268 5.97 -20.61 3.69
CA ASN A 268 7.32 -20.67 3.14
C ASN A 268 8.30 -21.36 4.10
N PHE A 269 8.22 -21.08 5.41
CA PHE A 269 9.06 -21.76 6.41
C PHE A 269 8.66 -23.21 6.67
N VAL A 270 7.35 -23.54 6.64
CA VAL A 270 6.88 -24.92 6.76
C VAL A 270 7.32 -25.78 5.58
N ALA A 271 7.30 -25.22 4.37
CA ALA A 271 7.71 -25.93 3.16
C ALA A 271 9.23 -25.94 2.97
N ASN A 272 9.92 -24.90 3.45
CA ASN A 272 11.38 -24.77 3.41
C ASN A 272 11.89 -24.04 4.68
N PRO A 273 12.25 -24.79 5.75
CA PRO A 273 12.70 -24.20 7.01
C PRO A 273 13.95 -23.32 6.90
N GLY A 274 14.79 -23.55 5.88
CA GLY A 274 16.00 -22.78 5.60
C GLY A 274 15.84 -21.72 4.51
N ALA A 275 14.62 -21.26 4.23
CA ALA A 275 14.38 -20.25 3.22
C ALA A 275 15.19 -18.97 3.51
N LEU A 276 16.10 -18.62 2.59
CA LEU A 276 16.87 -17.37 2.66
C LEU A 276 16.14 -16.19 2.00
N ARG A 277 15.13 -16.48 1.18
CA ARG A 277 14.35 -15.47 0.46
C ARG A 277 12.90 -15.92 0.26
N ILE A 278 11.96 -15.01 0.53
CA ILE A 278 10.52 -15.22 0.33
C ILE A 278 9.97 -14.13 -0.59
N GLN A 279 9.10 -14.51 -1.52
CA GLN A 279 8.38 -13.58 -2.39
C GLN A 279 6.87 -13.68 -2.17
N LEU A 280 6.24 -12.52 -1.96
CA LEU A 280 4.81 -12.39 -1.67
C LEU A 280 4.18 -11.38 -2.65
N THR A 281 2.92 -11.62 -3.01
CA THR A 281 2.09 -10.65 -3.74
C THR A 281 0.74 -10.53 -3.05
N LYS A 282 0.42 -9.33 -2.58
CA LYS A 282 -0.85 -8.94 -1.96
C LYS A 282 -1.70 -8.16 -2.97
N ASN A 283 -2.98 -8.51 -3.07
CA ASN A 283 -3.94 -7.82 -3.94
C ASN A 283 -4.53 -6.52 -3.37
N LEU A 284 -4.15 -6.16 -2.15
CA LEU A 284 -4.50 -4.94 -1.42
C LEU A 284 -3.20 -4.34 -0.89
N ARG A 285 -3.24 -3.11 -0.39
CA ARG A 285 -2.13 -2.56 0.40
C ARG A 285 -1.89 -3.41 1.64
N ILE A 286 -0.62 -3.70 1.95
CA ILE A 286 -0.25 -4.39 3.20
C ILE A 286 -0.68 -3.49 4.38
N CYS A 287 -1.11 -4.05 5.51
CA CYS A 287 -1.38 -3.25 6.71
C CYS A 287 -0.09 -2.97 7.49
N GLU A 288 -0.07 -1.90 8.29
CA GLU A 288 1.13 -1.50 9.04
C GLU A 288 1.54 -2.53 10.10
N ASP A 289 0.59 -3.24 10.70
CA ASP A 289 0.88 -4.41 11.57
C ASP A 289 1.68 -5.49 10.82
N CYS A 290 1.17 -5.94 9.65
CA CYS A 290 1.88 -6.92 8.82
C CYS A 290 3.22 -6.40 8.32
N HIS A 291 3.32 -5.12 7.98
CA HIS A 291 4.57 -4.50 7.57
C HIS A 291 5.63 -4.56 8.68
N ARG A 292 5.28 -4.12 9.90
CA ARG A 292 6.16 -4.17 11.08
C ARG A 292 6.53 -5.61 11.45
N ALA A 293 5.57 -6.53 11.42
CA ALA A 293 5.82 -7.94 11.69
C ALA A 293 6.77 -8.56 10.64
N THR A 294 6.55 -8.30 9.35
CA THR A 294 7.40 -8.85 8.28
C THR A 294 8.84 -8.35 8.39
N LYS A 295 9.02 -7.08 8.76
CA LYS A 295 10.34 -6.48 9.03
C LYS A 295 11.08 -7.21 10.15
N LEU A 296 10.42 -7.49 11.26
CA LEU A 296 11.00 -8.25 12.37
C LEU A 296 11.24 -9.72 12.00
N ILE A 297 10.30 -10.37 11.30
CA ILE A 297 10.48 -11.77 10.85
C ILE A 297 11.71 -11.89 9.95
N ALA A 298 11.91 -10.95 9.01
CA ALA A 298 13.09 -10.94 8.13
C ALA A 298 14.41 -10.90 8.93
N ALA A 299 14.46 -10.11 10.01
CA ALA A 299 15.60 -10.05 10.91
C ALA A 299 15.76 -11.30 11.79
N ILE A 300 14.70 -11.74 12.46
CA ILE A 300 14.73 -12.88 13.39
C ILE A 300 15.14 -14.16 12.64
N ARG A 301 14.55 -14.39 11.45
CA ARG A 301 14.78 -15.60 10.66
C ARG A 301 15.91 -15.46 9.63
N GLN A 302 16.61 -14.33 9.61
CA GLN A 302 17.70 -14.05 8.66
C GLN A 302 17.31 -14.39 7.20
N CYS A 303 16.12 -13.92 6.79
CA CYS A 303 15.52 -14.18 5.49
C CYS A 303 15.12 -12.86 4.82
N GLU A 304 15.55 -12.64 3.58
CA GLU A 304 15.03 -11.52 2.78
C GLU A 304 13.56 -11.78 2.43
N ILE A 305 12.68 -10.80 2.63
CA ILE A 305 11.27 -10.91 2.21
C ILE A 305 10.97 -9.79 1.23
N ILE A 306 10.49 -10.15 0.04
CA ILE A 306 10.02 -9.19 -0.96
C ILE A 306 8.51 -9.32 -1.04
N ALA A 307 7.80 -8.28 -0.64
CA ALA A 307 6.34 -8.25 -0.69
C ALA A 307 5.86 -7.15 -1.63
N ARG A 308 5.20 -7.54 -2.71
CA ARG A 308 4.50 -6.60 -3.59
C ARG A 308 3.08 -6.40 -3.12
N ASP A 309 2.64 -5.16 -2.98
CA ASP A 309 1.25 -4.79 -2.75
C ASP A 309 0.70 -3.93 -3.91
N THR A 310 -0.46 -3.31 -3.74
CA THR A 310 -1.08 -2.47 -4.78
C THR A 310 -0.34 -1.17 -5.06
N ASN A 311 0.51 -0.72 -4.13
CA ASN A 311 1.15 0.58 -4.20
C ASN A 311 2.64 0.42 -4.55
N ARG A 312 3.33 -0.55 -3.95
CA ARG A 312 4.78 -0.71 -4.10
C ARG A 312 5.27 -2.13 -3.81
N ILE A 313 6.59 -2.27 -3.87
CA ILE A 313 7.35 -3.46 -3.52
C ILE A 313 8.18 -3.10 -2.29
N HIS A 314 7.89 -3.81 -1.20
CA HIS A 314 8.60 -3.73 0.05
C HIS A 314 9.74 -4.76 0.04
N HIS A 315 10.95 -4.30 0.31
CA HIS A 315 12.11 -5.18 0.49
C HIS A 315 12.48 -5.17 1.97
N PHE A 316 12.11 -6.24 2.66
CA PHE A 316 12.47 -6.46 4.06
C PHE A 316 13.82 -7.17 4.12
N SER A 317 14.83 -6.46 4.61
CA SER A 317 16.19 -6.96 4.73
C SER A 317 16.42 -7.66 6.07
N THR A 318 17.48 -8.46 6.13
CA THR A 318 17.87 -9.23 7.33
C THR A 318 18.36 -8.37 8.50
N ASP A 319 18.56 -7.07 8.29
CA ASP A 319 18.84 -6.08 9.33
C ASP A 319 17.57 -5.43 9.91
N GLY A 320 16.38 -5.91 9.53
CA GLY A 320 15.11 -5.43 10.07
C GLY A 320 14.73 -4.06 9.54
N LYS A 321 15.08 -3.75 8.29
CA LYS A 321 14.64 -2.55 7.57
C LYS A 321 13.73 -2.89 6.41
N CYS A 322 12.97 -1.91 5.94
CA CYS A 322 12.21 -2.00 4.71
C CYS A 322 12.64 -0.89 3.75
N SER A 323 12.69 -1.17 2.45
CA SER A 323 13.00 -0.18 1.41
C SER A 323 12.06 1.04 1.38
N CYS A 324 10.90 0.99 2.03
CA CYS A 324 10.00 2.13 2.15
C CYS A 324 10.37 3.11 3.27
N ASN A 325 11.39 2.81 4.10
CA ASN A 325 11.82 3.61 5.25
C ASN A 325 10.68 3.91 6.25
N ASP A 326 9.74 2.96 6.41
CA ASP A 326 8.53 3.11 7.22
C ASP A 326 7.62 4.29 6.77
N TYR A 327 7.84 4.84 5.57
CA TYR A 327 7.00 5.86 4.96
C TYR A 327 5.76 5.22 4.32
N PHE A 328 4.77 4.94 5.18
CA PHE A 328 3.53 4.23 4.85
C PHE A 328 2.51 5.13 4.17
#